data_AF-A0A259S9B4-F1
#
_entry.id   AF-A0A259S9B4-F1
#
_cell.length_a   1.000
_cell.length_b   1.000
_cell.length_c   1.000
_cell.angle_alpha   90.00
_cell.angle_beta   90.00
_cell.angle_gamma   90.00
#
_symmetry.space_group_name_H-M   'P 1'
#
loop_
_entity.id
_entity.type
_entity.pdbx_description
1 polymer ?
#
loop_
_entity_poly.entity_id
_entity_poly.type
_entity_poly.pdbx_seq_one_letter_code
_entity_poly.pdbx_strand_id
1 'polypeptide(L)'
;MHEALCPGVDHTGLLQHRQLLRRVGQGAAGAFERGAEPRAEIAHVVACLQRLGEGGDHAEHGPLARLGHRLARGACPGLHRLRQSRRRHRDAVAEVRSWLRESIAAGAGLQVGSGHGPVSHFAGLWRRGGLEAGPGRAAIAAEWWSSIAPIRTAIDDLPFLHGLADGTLPEASFRWYLAQDALYLRDYARTLAEAARLAPDSAEQAFWAHSAEQSVIGELQLHASLLSPEGIGAATFRADPAPATVAYLDHLRGTAFDGDYRVLIAALLPCFWIYADVGTRLHAQAGGDPAHPFASWLDEYADPRFAEATEEAIRIVTAHAAAADAHTRERMRTAFLRSSEHERAFFAAAVL
;
A
#
# COMPACT_ATOMS: atom_id res chain seq x y z
N MET A 1 -23.52 -25.89 23.49
CA MET A 1 -24.67 -25.65 22.59
C MET A 1 -24.22 -24.74 21.45
N HIS A 2 -23.42 -25.26 20.51
CA HIS A 2 -22.91 -24.49 19.37
C HIS A 2 -22.40 -25.43 18.26
N GLU A 3 -23.32 -26.11 17.59
CA GLU A 3 -23.02 -27.04 16.50
C GLU A 3 -24.02 -26.79 15.36
N ALA A 4 -23.72 -25.80 14.52
CA ALA A 4 -24.50 -25.43 13.34
C ALA A 4 -23.68 -24.53 12.38
N LEU A 5 -22.66 -25.08 11.72
CA LEU A 5 -22.00 -24.41 10.59
C LEU A 5 -21.79 -25.41 9.44
N CYS A 6 -22.50 -25.15 8.33
CA CYS A 6 -22.29 -25.64 6.97
C CYS A 6 -22.01 -27.15 6.77
N PRO A 7 -23.03 -27.98 6.43
CA PRO A 7 -22.78 -29.31 5.88
C PRO A 7 -22.14 -29.20 4.49
N GLY A 8 -20.88 -29.63 4.35
CA GLY A 8 -20.19 -29.69 3.06
C GLY A 8 -18.70 -29.30 3.05
N VAL A 9 -18.16 -28.73 4.14
CA VAL A 9 -16.72 -28.47 4.25
C VAL A 9 -16.04 -29.63 4.98
N ASP A 10 -15.20 -30.39 4.27
CA ASP A 10 -14.33 -31.38 4.91
C ASP A 10 -13.20 -30.66 5.69
N HIS A 11 -13.47 -30.43 6.97
CA HIS A 11 -12.50 -29.87 7.90
C HIS A 11 -11.26 -30.77 8.11
N THR A 12 -11.38 -32.07 7.79
CA THR A 12 -10.27 -33.04 7.85
C THR A 12 -9.22 -32.73 6.79
N GLY A 13 -9.64 -32.54 5.52
CA GLY A 13 -8.76 -32.18 4.41
C GLY A 13 -8.03 -30.86 4.61
N LEU A 14 -8.67 -29.83 5.17
CA LEU A 14 -8.04 -28.54 5.47
C LEU A 14 -6.99 -28.63 6.60
N LEU A 15 -7.26 -29.44 7.64
CA LEU A 15 -6.29 -29.71 8.71
C LEU A 15 -5.11 -30.52 8.20
N GLN A 16 -5.36 -31.56 7.38
CA GLN A 16 -4.31 -32.33 6.72
C GLN A 16 -3.46 -31.45 5.80
N HIS A 17 -4.06 -30.56 5.01
CA HIS A 17 -3.33 -29.64 4.13
C HIS A 17 -2.43 -28.65 4.92
N ARG A 18 -2.92 -28.07 6.03
CA ARG A 18 -2.10 -27.18 6.89
C ARG A 18 -0.99 -27.93 7.63
N GLN A 19 -1.23 -29.17 8.05
CA GLN A 19 -0.17 -30.03 8.61
C GLN A 19 0.87 -30.43 7.55
N LEU A 20 0.44 -30.72 6.32
CA LEU A 20 1.31 -31.07 5.20
C LEU A 20 2.24 -29.91 4.82
N LEU A 21 1.70 -28.69 4.67
CA LEU A 21 2.49 -27.48 4.41
C LEU A 21 3.50 -27.19 5.54
N ARG A 22 3.12 -27.40 6.82
CA ARG A 22 4.07 -27.32 7.93
C ARG A 22 5.20 -28.36 7.84
N ARG A 23 4.90 -29.61 7.48
CA ARG A 23 5.94 -30.65 7.32
C ARG A 23 6.88 -30.36 6.14
N VAL A 24 6.37 -29.83 5.02
CA VAL A 24 7.20 -29.38 3.89
C VAL A 24 8.11 -28.22 4.30
N GLY A 25 7.57 -27.23 5.02
CA GLY A 25 8.36 -26.10 5.54
C GLY A 25 9.43 -26.52 6.56
N GLN A 26 9.10 -27.40 7.51
CA GLN A 26 10.04 -27.92 8.51
C GLN A 26 11.12 -28.82 7.89
N GLY A 27 10.77 -29.61 6.86
CA GLY A 27 11.72 -30.42 6.10
C GLY A 27 12.76 -29.56 5.35
N ALA A 28 12.30 -28.47 4.72
CA ALA A 28 13.18 -27.50 4.05
C ALA A 28 14.09 -26.76 5.05
N ALA A 29 13.54 -26.27 6.17
CA ALA A 29 14.32 -25.56 7.19
C ALA A 29 15.45 -26.44 7.77
N GLY A 30 15.13 -27.69 8.15
CA GLY A 30 16.14 -28.60 8.70
C GLY A 30 17.17 -29.10 7.68
N ALA A 31 16.88 -29.07 6.38
CA ALA A 31 17.86 -29.39 5.34
C ALA A 31 18.87 -28.25 5.15
N PHE A 32 18.39 -27.00 5.23
CA PHE A 32 19.21 -25.79 5.15
C PHE A 32 20.25 -25.71 6.28
N GLU A 33 19.87 -26.03 7.52
CA GLU A 33 20.78 -26.10 8.68
C GLU A 33 21.88 -27.18 8.54
N ARG A 34 21.73 -28.14 7.62
CA ARG A 34 22.67 -29.26 7.40
C ARG A 34 23.49 -29.16 6.13
N GLY A 35 23.38 -28.06 5.37
CA GLY A 35 24.23 -27.79 4.20
C GLY A 35 24.11 -28.81 3.06
N ALA A 36 22.92 -29.38 2.83
CA ALA A 36 22.69 -30.34 1.76
C ALA A 36 22.76 -29.68 0.35
N GLU A 37 23.23 -30.42 -0.67
CA GLU A 37 23.27 -29.88 -2.03
C GLU A 37 21.84 -29.63 -2.61
N PRO A 38 21.61 -28.50 -3.31
CA PRO A 38 20.29 -28.14 -3.85
C PRO A 38 19.63 -29.19 -4.77
N ARG A 39 20.41 -30.08 -5.36
CA ARG A 39 19.91 -31.19 -6.20
C ARG A 39 19.11 -32.22 -5.41
N ALA A 40 19.48 -32.49 -4.15
CA ALA A 40 18.78 -33.45 -3.31
C ALA A 40 17.42 -32.91 -2.84
N GLU A 41 17.33 -31.61 -2.56
CA GLU A 41 16.10 -30.94 -2.12
C GLU A 41 15.06 -30.88 -3.25
N ILE A 42 15.48 -30.52 -4.46
CA ILE A 42 14.59 -30.51 -5.64
C ILE A 42 14.06 -31.92 -5.91
N ALA A 43 14.90 -32.96 -5.81
CA ALA A 43 14.46 -34.36 -5.94
C ALA A 43 13.44 -34.75 -4.85
N HIS A 44 13.63 -34.30 -3.60
CA HIS A 44 12.70 -34.58 -2.51
C HIS A 44 11.34 -33.89 -2.69
N VAL A 45 11.33 -32.61 -3.09
CA VAL A 45 10.10 -31.85 -3.35
C VAL A 45 9.35 -32.41 -4.56
N VAL A 46 10.06 -32.74 -5.65
CA VAL A 46 9.47 -33.38 -6.83
C VAL A 46 8.87 -34.75 -6.49
N ALA A 47 9.56 -35.59 -5.71
CA ALA A 47 9.03 -36.88 -5.26
C ALA A 47 7.81 -36.74 -4.33
N CYS A 48 7.73 -35.67 -3.54
CA CYS A 48 6.55 -35.35 -2.74
C CYS A 48 5.35 -34.93 -3.60
N LEU A 49 5.59 -34.08 -4.61
CA LEU A 49 4.56 -33.65 -5.58
C LEU A 49 4.09 -34.79 -6.48
N GLN A 50 4.96 -35.74 -6.84
CA GLN A 50 4.61 -36.95 -7.59
C GLN A 50 3.69 -37.87 -6.79
N ARG A 51 4.03 -38.17 -5.52
CA ARG A 51 3.17 -38.97 -4.63
C ARG A 51 1.79 -38.35 -4.39
N LEU A 52 1.69 -37.02 -4.39
CA LEU A 52 0.40 -36.31 -4.33
C LEU A 52 -0.45 -36.44 -5.60
N GLY A 53 0.14 -36.83 -6.74
CA GLY A 53 -0.58 -37.14 -7.98
C GLY A 53 -1.07 -38.59 -8.08
N GLU A 54 -0.54 -39.49 -7.25
CA GLU A 54 -0.85 -40.94 -7.29
C GLU A 54 -1.81 -41.40 -6.18
N GLY A 55 -1.97 -40.61 -5.11
CA GLY A 55 -2.73 -40.99 -3.90
C GLY A 55 -3.96 -40.12 -3.62
N GLY A 56 -4.99 -40.13 -4.49
CA GLY A 56 -6.24 -39.41 -4.20
C GLY A 56 -7.32 -39.50 -5.28
N ASP A 57 -8.20 -40.51 -5.17
CA ASP A 57 -9.33 -40.80 -6.07
C ASP A 57 -10.48 -39.76 -6.03
N HIS A 58 -10.26 -38.61 -5.38
CA HIS A 58 -11.26 -37.57 -5.11
C HIS A 58 -10.78 -36.14 -5.46
N ALA A 59 -9.73 -35.99 -6.27
CA ALA A 59 -9.09 -34.69 -6.58
C ALA A 59 -9.19 -34.24 -8.06
N GLU A 60 -10.11 -34.79 -8.85
CA GLU A 60 -10.18 -34.59 -10.32
C GLU A 60 -10.36 -33.14 -10.81
N HIS A 61 -10.72 -32.18 -9.95
CA HIS A 61 -11.10 -30.82 -10.38
C HIS A 61 -10.13 -29.71 -9.97
N GLY A 62 -9.07 -30.02 -9.21
CA GLY A 62 -8.04 -29.05 -8.82
C GLY A 62 -7.18 -28.54 -10.00
N PRO A 63 -6.66 -27.29 -9.96
CA PRO A 63 -5.78 -26.75 -11.02
C PRO A 63 -4.54 -27.61 -11.29
N LEU A 64 -4.00 -28.25 -10.24
CA LEU A 64 -2.80 -29.10 -10.30
C LEU A 64 -3.07 -30.44 -11.01
N ALA A 65 -4.23 -31.06 -10.82
CA ALA A 65 -4.61 -32.30 -11.52
C ALA A 65 -4.72 -32.07 -13.04
N ARG A 66 -5.29 -30.92 -13.45
CA ARG A 66 -5.38 -30.50 -14.86
C ARG A 66 -4.04 -30.14 -15.50
N LEU A 67 -2.97 -30.00 -14.70
CA LEU A 67 -1.60 -29.79 -15.16
C LEU A 67 -0.92 -31.14 -15.44
N GLY A 68 -0.99 -32.09 -14.49
CA GLY A 68 -0.45 -33.44 -14.66
C GLY A 68 -1.06 -34.17 -15.86
N HIS A 69 -2.39 -34.09 -16.02
CA HIS A 69 -3.07 -34.83 -17.08
C HIS A 69 -2.74 -34.35 -18.51
N ARG A 70 -2.28 -33.10 -18.67
CA ARG A 70 -1.88 -32.52 -19.96
C ARG A 70 -0.48 -32.94 -20.42
N LEU A 71 0.41 -33.29 -19.49
CA LEU A 71 1.78 -33.70 -19.81
C LEU A 71 1.85 -35.16 -20.34
N ALA A 72 0.93 -36.02 -19.91
CA ALA A 72 0.97 -37.46 -20.23
C ALA A 72 0.61 -37.84 -21.68
N ARG A 73 -0.19 -37.03 -22.41
CA ARG A 73 -0.78 -37.43 -23.71
C ARG A 73 0.11 -37.13 -24.94
N GLY A 74 1.43 -37.00 -24.77
CA GLY A 74 2.35 -36.46 -25.78
C GLY A 74 2.88 -37.42 -26.87
N ALA A 75 2.66 -38.73 -26.80
CA ALA A 75 3.50 -39.73 -27.50
C ALA A 75 2.81 -40.58 -28.61
N CYS A 76 2.97 -40.15 -29.88
CA CYS A 76 3.10 -40.93 -31.16
C CYS A 76 2.10 -42.05 -31.56
N PRO A 77 2.12 -42.62 -32.81
CA PRO A 77 2.81 -42.27 -34.08
C PRO A 77 1.82 -41.63 -35.12
N GLY A 78 2.08 -41.37 -36.42
CA GLY A 78 3.26 -41.48 -37.30
C GLY A 78 3.23 -40.41 -38.43
N LEU A 79 4.01 -40.61 -39.51
CA LEU A 79 4.17 -39.93 -40.84
C LEU A 79 3.68 -38.49 -41.17
N HIS A 80 2.55 -37.94 -40.66
CA HIS A 80 2.23 -36.50 -40.83
C HIS A 80 3.14 -35.57 -39.97
N ARG A 81 4.22 -36.17 -39.45
CA ARG A 81 4.90 -35.88 -38.20
C ARG A 81 6.20 -35.10 -38.40
N LEU A 82 6.77 -35.07 -39.59
CA LEU A 82 8.03 -34.34 -39.86
C LEU A 82 7.82 -32.83 -40.08
N ARG A 83 6.77 -32.42 -40.81
CA ARG A 83 6.38 -31.00 -40.92
C ARG A 83 5.83 -30.46 -39.60
N GLN A 84 5.04 -31.25 -38.87
CA GLN A 84 4.65 -30.90 -37.50
C GLN A 84 5.85 -30.91 -36.54
N SER A 85 6.80 -31.85 -36.65
CA SER A 85 8.03 -31.87 -35.83
C SER A 85 8.88 -30.62 -36.08
N ARG A 86 9.09 -30.20 -37.33
CA ARG A 86 9.81 -28.94 -37.61
C ARG A 86 9.07 -27.68 -37.16
N ARG A 87 7.73 -27.65 -37.18
CA ARG A 87 6.95 -26.58 -36.53
C ARG A 87 7.13 -26.65 -35.01
N ARG A 88 6.73 -27.76 -34.37
CA ARG A 88 6.92 -28.03 -32.92
C ARG A 88 8.35 -27.78 -32.42
N HIS A 89 9.39 -27.99 -33.24
CA HIS A 89 10.78 -27.70 -32.89
C HIS A 89 11.09 -26.20 -32.98
N ARG A 90 10.60 -25.49 -33.99
CA ARG A 90 10.67 -24.00 -34.03
C ARG A 90 9.87 -23.39 -32.90
N ASP A 91 8.69 -23.94 -32.61
CA ASP A 91 7.79 -23.51 -31.55
C ASP A 91 8.42 -23.77 -30.17
N ALA A 92 8.98 -24.95 -29.93
CA ALA A 92 9.71 -25.28 -28.69
C ALA A 92 11.00 -24.45 -28.52
N VAL A 93 11.75 -24.18 -29.60
CA VAL A 93 12.90 -23.27 -29.55
C VAL A 93 12.45 -21.83 -29.25
N ALA A 94 11.30 -21.39 -29.75
CA ALA A 94 10.73 -20.09 -29.42
C ALA A 94 10.25 -20.02 -27.96
N GLU A 95 9.61 -21.09 -27.46
CA GLU A 95 9.14 -21.22 -26.08
C GLU A 95 10.31 -21.25 -25.09
N VAL A 96 11.34 -22.07 -25.33
CA VAL A 96 12.59 -22.09 -24.54
C VAL A 96 13.29 -20.72 -24.59
N ARG A 97 13.30 -20.03 -25.74
CA ARG A 97 13.85 -18.67 -25.86
C ARG A 97 13.04 -17.64 -25.07
N SER A 98 11.72 -17.77 -25.00
CA SER A 98 10.87 -16.90 -24.17
C SER A 98 11.12 -17.14 -22.68
N TRP A 99 11.09 -18.41 -22.26
CA TRP A 99 11.38 -18.81 -20.88
C TRP A 99 12.79 -18.37 -20.43
N LEU A 100 13.83 -18.61 -21.24
CA LEU A 100 15.19 -18.14 -20.93
C LEU A 100 15.26 -16.62 -20.77
N ARG A 101 14.58 -15.84 -21.62
CA ARG A 101 14.52 -14.38 -21.49
C ARG A 101 13.83 -13.94 -20.20
N GLU A 102 12.68 -14.52 -19.88
CA GLU A 102 11.93 -14.25 -18.64
C GLU A 102 12.74 -14.60 -17.40
N SER A 103 13.45 -15.72 -17.42
CA SER A 103 14.25 -16.22 -16.30
C SER A 103 15.59 -15.50 -16.12
N ILE A 104 16.24 -15.06 -17.20
CA ILE A 104 17.45 -14.21 -17.13
C ILE A 104 17.06 -12.80 -16.63
N ALA A 105 16.00 -12.20 -17.17
CA ALA A 105 15.55 -10.87 -16.75
C ALA A 105 15.17 -10.83 -15.25
N ALA A 106 14.53 -11.89 -14.73
CA ALA A 106 14.23 -12.02 -13.31
C ALA A 106 15.41 -12.49 -12.45
N GLY A 107 16.54 -12.88 -13.04
CA GLY A 107 17.74 -13.35 -12.33
C GLY A 107 18.37 -12.28 -11.44
N ALA A 108 18.34 -11.02 -11.88
CA ALA A 108 18.86 -9.88 -11.11
C ALA A 108 18.16 -9.69 -9.75
N GLY A 109 16.88 -10.06 -9.64
CA GLY A 109 16.12 -9.96 -8.39
C GLY A 109 16.48 -11.01 -7.34
N LEU A 110 17.29 -12.02 -7.67
CA LEU A 110 17.68 -13.08 -6.72
C LEU A 110 18.83 -12.65 -5.79
N GLN A 111 19.59 -11.61 -6.13
CA GLN A 111 20.70 -11.06 -5.33
C GLN A 111 21.76 -12.09 -4.87
N VAL A 112 22.01 -13.16 -5.64
CA VAL A 112 23.01 -14.19 -5.31
C VAL A 112 24.29 -14.00 -6.12
N GLY A 113 25.41 -13.80 -5.43
CA GLY A 113 26.77 -13.77 -6.01
C GLY A 113 27.13 -12.47 -6.74
N SER A 114 28.40 -12.37 -7.15
CA SER A 114 29.00 -11.17 -7.78
C SER A 114 29.50 -11.37 -9.21
N GLY A 115 29.16 -12.52 -9.84
CA GLY A 115 29.60 -12.89 -11.19
C GLY A 115 28.48 -12.83 -12.22
N HIS A 116 28.48 -13.77 -13.18
CA HIS A 116 27.34 -13.98 -14.08
C HIS A 116 26.15 -14.50 -13.26
N GLY A 117 25.19 -13.63 -12.97
CA GLY A 117 24.13 -13.87 -11.99
C GLY A 117 23.22 -15.07 -12.29
N PRO A 118 22.52 -15.59 -11.27
CA PRO A 118 21.67 -16.77 -11.38
C PRO A 118 20.48 -16.55 -12.33
N VAL A 119 19.96 -17.66 -12.87
CA VAL A 119 18.77 -17.67 -13.73
C VAL A 119 17.54 -18.05 -12.90
N SER A 120 16.50 -17.22 -12.89
CA SER A 120 15.28 -17.47 -12.12
C SER A 120 14.34 -18.43 -12.86
N HIS A 121 14.62 -19.73 -12.75
CA HIS A 121 13.94 -20.81 -13.48
C HIS A 121 12.41 -20.79 -13.41
N PHE A 122 11.84 -20.30 -12.29
CA PHE A 122 10.40 -20.30 -12.06
C PHE A 122 9.72 -18.93 -12.21
N ALA A 123 10.45 -17.85 -12.53
CA ALA A 123 9.87 -16.49 -12.60
C ALA A 123 8.61 -16.39 -13.49
N GLY A 124 8.64 -17.01 -14.67
CA GLY A 124 7.47 -17.06 -15.56
C GLY A 124 6.30 -17.87 -14.98
N LEU A 125 6.58 -18.95 -14.24
CA LEU A 125 5.57 -19.74 -13.54
C LEU A 125 4.96 -18.97 -12.37
N TRP A 126 5.78 -18.25 -11.60
CA TRP A 126 5.32 -17.52 -10.43
C TRP A 126 4.50 -16.28 -10.83
N ARG A 127 4.93 -15.51 -11.85
CA ARG A 127 4.09 -14.44 -12.42
C ARG A 127 2.76 -14.95 -12.97
N ARG A 128 2.78 -16.00 -13.78
CA ARG A 128 1.55 -16.56 -14.38
C ARG A 128 0.65 -17.28 -13.36
N GLY A 129 1.20 -17.73 -12.24
CA GLY A 129 0.47 -18.37 -11.14
C GLY A 129 0.06 -17.43 -10.01
N GLY A 130 0.48 -16.15 -10.02
CA GLY A 130 0.27 -15.23 -8.90
C GLY A 130 1.02 -15.62 -7.62
N LEU A 131 2.17 -16.30 -7.75
CA LEU A 131 2.95 -16.87 -6.64
C LEU A 131 4.23 -16.08 -6.30
N GLU A 132 4.51 -14.97 -7.00
CA GLU A 132 5.51 -14.01 -6.51
C GLU A 132 4.95 -13.35 -5.25
N ALA A 133 5.70 -13.39 -4.14
CA ALA A 133 5.32 -12.67 -2.93
C ALA A 133 5.29 -11.17 -3.25
N GLY A 134 4.11 -10.56 -3.18
CA GLY A 134 3.97 -9.11 -3.36
C GLY A 134 4.79 -8.33 -2.32
N PRO A 135 5.13 -7.06 -2.60
CA PRO A 135 5.91 -6.25 -1.68
C PRO A 135 5.21 -6.18 -0.32
N GLY A 136 5.95 -6.48 0.75
CA GLY A 136 5.41 -6.43 2.11
C GLY A 136 5.02 -5.00 2.51
N ARG A 137 4.05 -4.86 3.43
CA ARG A 137 3.51 -3.57 3.88
C ARG A 137 4.57 -2.52 4.20
N ALA A 138 5.61 -2.90 4.95
CA ALA A 138 6.72 -2.01 5.31
C ALA A 138 7.58 -1.58 4.10
N ALA A 139 7.74 -2.45 3.08
CA ALA A 139 8.43 -2.10 1.86
C ALA A 139 7.62 -1.10 1.01
N ILE A 140 6.28 -1.27 0.94
CA ILE A 140 5.39 -0.31 0.30
C ILE A 140 5.44 1.04 1.01
N ALA A 141 5.37 1.05 2.35
CA ALA A 141 5.50 2.28 3.14
C ALA A 141 6.81 3.02 2.81
N ALA A 142 7.95 2.31 2.88
CA ALA A 142 9.25 2.89 2.58
C ALA A 142 9.37 3.39 1.13
N GLU A 143 8.83 2.64 0.16
CA GLU A 143 8.81 3.02 -1.26
C GLU A 143 8.00 4.30 -1.49
N TRP A 144 6.78 4.38 -0.93
CA TRP A 144 5.89 5.52 -1.10
C TRP A 144 6.45 6.76 -0.42
N TRP A 145 6.95 6.63 0.82
CA TRP A 145 7.59 7.72 1.56
C TRP A 145 8.86 8.24 0.89
N SER A 146 9.65 7.35 0.29
CA SER A 146 10.81 7.70 -0.52
C SER A 146 10.41 8.39 -1.82
N SER A 147 9.32 7.96 -2.46
CA SER A 147 8.86 8.54 -3.73
C SER A 147 8.39 10.00 -3.62
N ILE A 148 7.94 10.44 -2.44
CA ILE A 148 7.58 11.83 -2.16
C ILE A 148 8.72 12.65 -1.53
N ALA A 149 9.95 12.11 -1.41
CA ALA A 149 11.07 12.86 -0.84
C ALA A 149 11.32 14.23 -1.53
N PRO A 150 11.25 14.37 -2.87
CA PRO A 150 11.38 15.69 -3.52
C PRO A 150 10.25 16.66 -3.16
N ILE A 151 9.04 16.15 -2.92
CA ILE A 151 7.89 16.95 -2.49
C ILE A 151 8.10 17.42 -1.06
N ARG A 152 8.54 16.54 -0.15
CA ARG A 152 8.80 16.87 1.25
C ARG A 152 9.93 17.89 1.41
N THR A 153 11.04 17.74 0.70
CA THR A 153 12.09 18.78 0.65
C THR A 153 11.52 20.12 0.14
N ALA A 154 10.68 20.11 -0.89
CA ALA A 154 10.03 21.32 -1.39
C ALA A 154 8.86 21.84 -0.51
N ILE A 155 8.49 21.14 0.57
CA ILE A 155 7.66 21.65 1.68
C ILE A 155 8.57 22.28 2.73
N ASP A 156 9.60 21.56 3.17
CA ASP A 156 10.59 22.03 4.16
C ASP A 156 11.22 23.37 3.74
N ASP A 157 11.54 23.54 2.44
CA ASP A 157 12.13 24.77 1.87
C ASP A 157 11.17 25.99 1.83
N LEU A 158 9.87 25.84 2.13
CA LEU A 158 8.90 26.93 2.01
C LEU A 158 9.10 28.01 3.09
N PRO A 159 9.03 29.31 2.74
CA PRO A 159 9.06 30.40 3.72
C PRO A 159 8.01 30.28 4.83
N PHE A 160 6.85 29.67 4.53
CA PHE A 160 5.81 29.38 5.52
C PHE A 160 6.31 28.44 6.63
N LEU A 161 6.95 27.31 6.26
CA LEU A 161 7.44 26.32 7.21
C LEU A 161 8.62 26.85 8.02
N HIS A 162 9.53 27.60 7.39
CA HIS A 162 10.61 28.29 8.10
C HIS A 162 10.08 29.26 9.17
N GLY A 163 9.16 30.16 8.79
CA GLY A 163 8.57 31.12 9.72
C GLY A 163 7.71 30.48 10.82
N LEU A 164 7.07 29.34 10.52
CA LEU A 164 6.30 28.56 11.48
C LEU A 164 7.24 27.89 12.51
N ALA A 165 8.43 27.49 12.08
CA ALA A 165 9.41 26.81 12.92
C ALA A 165 10.21 27.76 13.84
N ASP A 166 10.55 28.96 13.36
CA ASP A 166 11.32 29.96 14.12
C ASP A 166 10.45 31.05 14.81
N GLY A 167 9.14 31.02 14.59
CA GLY A 167 8.18 31.96 15.16
C GLY A 167 8.10 33.31 14.45
N THR A 168 8.75 33.48 13.29
CA THR A 168 8.78 34.75 12.53
C THR A 168 7.68 34.89 11.48
N LEU A 169 6.88 33.84 11.23
CA LEU A 169 5.77 33.88 10.26
C LEU A 169 4.82 35.05 10.56
N PRO A 170 4.47 35.90 9.56
CA PRO A 170 3.49 36.95 9.77
C PRO A 170 2.14 36.37 10.22
N GLU A 171 1.58 36.92 11.30
CA GLU A 171 0.33 36.44 11.88
C GLU A 171 -0.82 36.40 10.85
N ALA A 172 -0.86 37.35 9.91
CA ALA A 172 -1.83 37.36 8.82
C ALA A 172 -1.74 36.12 7.91
N SER A 173 -0.53 35.65 7.62
CA SER A 173 -0.27 34.44 6.82
C SER A 173 -0.72 33.18 7.56
N PHE A 174 -0.44 33.09 8.86
CA PHE A 174 -0.91 31.98 9.70
C PHE A 174 -2.44 31.97 9.83
N ARG A 175 -3.07 33.13 10.12
CA ARG A 175 -4.54 33.27 10.18
C ARG A 175 -5.19 32.95 8.83
N TRP A 176 -4.58 33.28 7.70
CA TRP A 176 -5.06 32.89 6.36
C TRP A 176 -4.96 31.38 6.14
N TYR A 177 -3.84 30.76 6.52
CA TYR A 177 -3.66 29.30 6.47
C TYR A 177 -4.77 28.60 7.26
N LEU A 178 -5.02 28.97 8.53
CA LEU A 178 -6.07 28.35 9.35
C LEU A 178 -7.49 28.53 8.76
N ALA A 179 -7.75 29.64 8.07
CA ALA A 179 -9.02 29.86 7.38
C ALA A 179 -9.20 28.94 6.17
N GLN A 180 -8.12 28.62 5.44
CA GLN A 180 -8.16 27.61 4.37
C GLN A 180 -8.22 26.19 4.93
N ASP A 181 -7.57 25.92 6.06
CA ASP A 181 -7.54 24.62 6.73
C ASP A 181 -8.93 24.24 7.24
N ALA A 182 -9.66 25.18 7.85
CA ALA A 182 -11.08 24.99 8.21
C ALA A 182 -11.98 24.66 6.99
N LEU A 183 -11.73 25.29 5.82
CA LEU A 183 -12.46 24.96 4.59
C LEU A 183 -12.12 23.57 4.05
N TYR A 184 -10.86 23.16 4.19
CA TYR A 184 -10.36 21.84 3.81
C TYR A 184 -10.93 20.73 4.71
N LEU A 185 -10.77 20.86 6.03
CA LEU A 185 -11.21 19.88 7.04
C LEU A 185 -12.70 19.51 6.90
N ARG A 186 -13.56 20.47 6.57
CA ARG A 186 -15.00 20.25 6.36
C ARG A 186 -15.32 19.22 5.28
N ASP A 187 -14.59 19.26 4.16
CA ASP A 187 -14.79 18.34 3.03
C ASP A 187 -13.86 17.13 3.11
N TYR A 188 -12.73 17.24 3.79
CA TYR A 188 -11.89 16.11 4.20
C TYR A 188 -12.67 15.14 5.12
N ALA A 189 -13.38 15.67 6.12
CA ALA A 189 -14.25 14.89 7.00
C ALA A 189 -15.33 14.10 6.24
N ARG A 190 -15.94 14.72 5.21
CA ARG A 190 -16.93 14.04 4.33
C ARG A 190 -16.28 12.93 3.50
N THR A 191 -15.05 13.15 3.06
CA THR A 191 -14.26 12.16 2.29
C THR A 191 -13.85 10.98 3.19
N LEU A 192 -13.49 11.23 4.44
CA LEU A 192 -13.24 10.20 5.46
C LEU A 192 -14.52 9.42 5.81
N ALA A 193 -15.66 10.10 5.93
CA ALA A 193 -16.95 9.44 6.15
C ALA A 193 -17.34 8.53 4.97
N GLU A 194 -16.99 8.90 3.73
CA GLU A 194 -17.16 8.04 2.56
C GLU A 194 -16.20 6.85 2.57
N ALA A 195 -14.96 7.02 3.03
CA ALA A 195 -14.04 5.90 3.27
C ALA A 195 -14.60 4.94 4.33
N ALA A 196 -15.20 5.44 5.41
CA ALA A 196 -15.90 4.63 6.41
C ALA A 196 -17.11 3.88 5.83
N ARG A 197 -17.85 4.50 4.91
CA ARG A 197 -18.99 3.87 4.20
C ARG A 197 -18.54 2.75 3.24
N LEU A 198 -17.36 2.90 2.65
CA LEU A 198 -16.77 1.97 1.67
C LEU A 198 -15.89 0.86 2.30
N ALA A 199 -15.53 1.01 3.58
CA ALA A 199 -14.63 0.10 4.26
C ALA A 199 -15.14 -1.37 4.28
N PRO A 200 -14.28 -2.37 4.04
CA PRO A 200 -14.67 -3.77 3.88
C PRO A 200 -14.93 -4.49 5.21
N ASP A 201 -14.49 -3.93 6.34
CA ASP A 201 -14.71 -4.47 7.67
C ASP A 201 -14.98 -3.38 8.71
N SER A 202 -15.51 -3.79 9.86
CA SER A 202 -15.95 -2.89 10.93
C SER A 202 -14.81 -2.15 11.66
N ALA A 203 -13.58 -2.67 11.62
CA ALA A 203 -12.44 -2.01 12.28
C ALA A 203 -11.94 -0.85 11.43
N GLU A 204 -11.75 -1.07 10.12
CA GLU A 204 -11.42 0.00 9.18
C GLU A 204 -12.55 1.03 9.09
N GLN A 205 -13.82 0.60 9.10
CA GLN A 205 -14.98 1.50 9.16
C GLN A 205 -14.96 2.40 10.40
N ALA A 206 -14.73 1.82 11.59
CA ALA A 206 -14.69 2.57 12.83
C ALA A 206 -13.52 3.58 12.87
N PHE A 207 -12.36 3.19 12.34
CA PHE A 207 -11.20 4.07 12.23
C PHE A 207 -11.52 5.31 11.38
N TRP A 208 -11.95 5.14 10.12
CA TRP A 208 -12.25 6.27 9.24
C TRP A 208 -13.43 7.12 9.73
N ALA A 209 -14.43 6.51 10.37
CA ALA A 209 -15.54 7.26 10.97
C ALA A 209 -15.08 8.15 12.13
N HIS A 210 -14.17 7.65 12.98
CA HIS A 210 -13.58 8.44 14.05
C HIS A 210 -12.63 9.52 13.49
N SER A 211 -11.83 9.24 12.46
CA SER A 211 -11.04 10.28 11.78
C SER A 211 -11.91 11.40 11.21
N ALA A 212 -13.09 11.06 10.64
CA ALA A 212 -14.05 12.04 10.16
C ALA A 212 -14.60 12.92 11.30
N GLU A 213 -14.94 12.32 12.44
CA GLU A 213 -15.33 13.02 13.66
C GLU A 213 -14.22 13.98 14.15
N GLN A 214 -12.97 13.51 14.24
CA GLN A 214 -11.86 14.36 14.66
C GLN A 214 -11.63 15.53 13.69
N SER A 215 -11.79 15.33 12.38
CA SER A 215 -11.70 16.40 11.39
C SER A 215 -12.80 17.48 11.57
N VAL A 216 -14.02 17.08 11.95
CA VAL A 216 -15.11 18.02 12.30
C VAL A 216 -14.81 18.76 13.60
N ILE A 217 -14.24 18.09 14.60
CA ILE A 217 -13.83 18.73 15.86
C ILE A 217 -12.73 19.77 15.59
N GLY A 218 -11.74 19.43 14.78
CA GLY A 218 -10.69 20.34 14.32
C GLY A 218 -11.25 21.56 13.58
N GLU A 219 -12.16 21.36 12.61
CA GLU A 219 -12.85 22.46 11.92
C GLU A 219 -13.53 23.41 12.92
N LEU A 220 -14.25 22.87 13.90
CA LEU A 220 -14.96 23.65 14.92
C LEU A 220 -14.02 24.39 15.87
N GLN A 221 -12.88 23.81 16.23
CA GLN A 221 -11.85 24.45 17.05
C GLN A 221 -11.16 25.60 16.30
N LEU A 222 -10.78 25.40 15.03
CA LEU A 222 -10.26 26.46 14.17
C LEU A 222 -11.30 27.57 13.95
N HIS A 223 -12.57 27.22 13.78
CA HIS A 223 -13.64 28.19 13.65
C HIS A 223 -13.81 29.03 14.94
N ALA A 224 -13.77 28.39 16.10
CA ALA A 224 -13.88 29.07 17.39
C ALA A 224 -12.67 29.99 17.69
N SER A 225 -11.44 29.56 17.36
CA SER A 225 -10.24 30.39 17.56
C SER A 225 -10.22 31.59 16.61
N LEU A 226 -10.66 31.42 15.35
CA LEU A 226 -10.81 32.54 14.41
C LEU A 226 -11.88 33.56 14.85
N LEU A 227 -12.89 33.15 15.62
CA LEU A 227 -13.99 33.99 16.10
C LEU A 227 -13.78 34.61 17.50
N SER A 228 -12.68 34.33 18.20
CA SER A 228 -12.45 34.88 19.55
C SER A 228 -12.26 36.41 19.54
N PRO A 229 -12.28 37.10 20.70
CA PRO A 229 -11.97 38.53 20.78
C PRO A 229 -10.54 38.90 20.33
N GLU A 230 -9.60 37.96 20.42
CA GLU A 230 -8.24 38.07 19.85
C GLU A 230 -8.22 37.65 18.35
N GLY A 231 -9.17 36.80 17.94
CA GLY A 231 -9.44 36.40 16.57
C GLY A 231 -9.99 37.53 15.67
N ILE A 232 -10.27 37.20 14.41
CA ILE A 232 -10.85 38.15 13.46
C ILE A 232 -12.36 37.93 13.43
N GLY A 233 -13.13 38.84 14.05
CA GLY A 233 -14.59 38.75 14.08
C GLY A 233 -15.19 38.53 12.68
N ALA A 234 -16.16 37.60 12.59
CA ALA A 234 -17.01 37.08 11.49
C ALA A 234 -16.71 37.34 9.98
N ALA A 235 -16.05 38.42 9.58
CA ALA A 235 -15.69 38.73 8.20
C ALA A 235 -14.73 37.70 7.56
N THR A 236 -13.81 37.11 8.33
CA THR A 236 -12.92 36.04 7.85
C THR A 236 -13.67 34.76 7.48
N PHE A 237 -14.91 34.59 7.96
CA PHE A 237 -15.77 33.47 7.55
C PHE A 237 -16.37 33.63 6.13
N ARG A 238 -15.87 34.59 5.36
CA ARG A 238 -16.03 34.72 3.89
C ARG A 238 -14.70 34.57 3.16
N ALA A 239 -13.73 33.84 3.71
CA ALA A 239 -12.58 33.40 2.95
C ALA A 239 -13.07 32.51 1.80
N ASP A 240 -12.93 32.99 0.56
CA ASP A 240 -13.11 32.13 -0.61
C ASP A 240 -12.00 31.06 -0.61
N PRO A 241 -12.30 29.80 -0.98
CA PRO A 241 -11.30 28.74 -1.02
C PRO A 241 -10.26 29.08 -2.10
N ALA A 242 -8.99 29.07 -1.69
CA ALA A 242 -7.87 29.33 -2.58
C ALA A 242 -7.79 28.28 -3.71
N PRO A 243 -7.19 28.59 -4.87
CA PRO A 243 -7.07 27.63 -5.98
C PRO A 243 -6.40 26.31 -5.57
N ALA A 244 -5.44 26.32 -4.64
CA ALA A 244 -4.83 25.12 -4.08
C ALA A 244 -5.83 24.29 -3.26
N THR A 245 -6.58 24.92 -2.36
CA THR A 245 -7.65 24.31 -1.55
C THR A 245 -8.74 23.69 -2.43
N VAL A 246 -9.22 24.42 -3.45
CA VAL A 246 -10.22 23.90 -4.40
C VAL A 246 -9.67 22.68 -5.15
N ALA A 247 -8.45 22.79 -5.72
CA ALA A 247 -7.85 21.70 -6.46
C ALA A 247 -7.64 20.43 -5.63
N TYR A 248 -7.26 20.57 -4.35
CA TYR A 248 -7.10 19.43 -3.46
C TYR A 248 -8.46 18.79 -3.12
N LEU A 249 -9.45 19.61 -2.73
CA LEU A 249 -10.79 19.10 -2.43
C LEU A 249 -11.46 18.43 -3.63
N ASP A 250 -11.26 18.95 -4.85
CA ASP A 250 -11.79 18.31 -6.06
C ASP A 250 -11.05 17.01 -6.41
N HIS A 251 -9.75 16.88 -6.12
CA HIS A 251 -9.05 15.60 -6.20
C HIS A 251 -9.67 14.57 -5.25
N LEU A 252 -9.84 14.92 -3.98
CA LEU A 252 -10.39 14.03 -2.95
C LEU A 252 -11.84 13.63 -3.24
N ARG A 253 -12.71 14.59 -3.57
CA ARG A 253 -14.11 14.35 -4.01
C ARG A 253 -14.15 13.47 -5.25
N GLY A 254 -13.23 13.64 -6.19
CA GLY A 254 -13.10 12.78 -7.37
C GLY A 254 -12.79 11.32 -7.01
N THR A 255 -11.79 11.09 -6.14
CA THR A 255 -11.47 9.72 -5.70
C THR A 255 -12.58 9.07 -4.86
N ALA A 256 -13.34 9.88 -4.11
CA ALA A 256 -14.52 9.43 -3.38
C ALA A 256 -15.66 9.03 -4.34
N PHE A 257 -15.93 9.86 -5.35
CA PHE A 257 -16.96 9.60 -6.36
C PHE A 257 -16.67 8.38 -7.23
N ASP A 258 -15.39 8.12 -7.54
CA ASP A 258 -14.95 6.90 -8.23
C ASP A 258 -15.31 5.60 -7.47
N GLY A 259 -15.55 5.69 -6.15
CA GLY A 259 -16.04 4.58 -5.32
C GLY A 259 -15.03 3.47 -5.02
N ASP A 260 -13.79 3.60 -5.48
CA ASP A 260 -12.72 2.64 -5.19
C ASP A 260 -12.08 2.95 -3.84
N TYR A 261 -12.56 2.25 -2.81
CA TYR A 261 -12.07 2.35 -1.43
C TYR A 261 -10.54 2.40 -1.33
N ARG A 262 -9.82 1.56 -2.10
CA ARG A 262 -8.36 1.46 -1.99
C ARG A 262 -7.66 2.70 -2.52
N VAL A 263 -8.18 3.28 -3.60
CA VAL A 263 -7.65 4.53 -4.16
C VAL A 263 -8.00 5.71 -3.26
N LEU A 264 -9.22 5.72 -2.70
CA LEU A 264 -9.68 6.74 -1.76
C LEU A 264 -8.79 6.82 -0.49
N ILE A 265 -8.56 5.71 0.20
CA ILE A 265 -7.70 5.72 1.40
C ILE A 265 -6.24 6.09 1.10
N ALA A 266 -5.75 5.78 -0.11
CA ALA A 266 -4.43 6.20 -0.54
C ALA A 266 -4.37 7.70 -0.87
N ALA A 267 -5.45 8.30 -1.38
CA ALA A 267 -5.58 9.75 -1.56
C ALA A 267 -5.67 10.51 -0.22
N LEU A 268 -6.29 9.91 0.80
CA LEU A 268 -6.44 10.50 2.14
C LEU A 268 -5.13 10.49 2.96
N LEU A 269 -4.25 9.50 2.73
CA LEU A 269 -3.07 9.23 3.56
C LEU A 269 -2.05 10.38 3.70
N PRO A 270 -1.72 11.18 2.67
CA PRO A 270 -0.69 12.22 2.78
C PRO A 270 -0.97 13.27 3.86
N CYS A 271 -2.24 13.61 4.10
CA CYS A 271 -2.61 14.58 5.12
C CYS A 271 -2.18 14.12 6.52
N PHE A 272 -2.48 12.86 6.90
CA PHE A 272 -1.92 12.27 8.13
C PHE A 272 -0.38 12.27 8.12
N TRP A 273 0.22 11.72 7.06
CA TRP A 273 1.63 11.35 7.09
C TRP A 273 2.57 12.56 6.98
N ILE A 274 2.25 13.54 6.13
CA ILE A 274 3.06 14.75 5.96
C ILE A 274 2.92 15.66 7.19
N TYR A 275 1.72 15.81 7.76
CA TYR A 275 1.55 16.62 8.96
C TYR A 275 2.24 16.00 10.19
N ALA A 276 2.18 14.69 10.41
CA ALA A 276 2.89 14.05 11.52
C ALA A 276 4.42 14.22 11.40
N ASP A 277 4.94 14.10 10.18
CA ASP A 277 6.37 14.26 9.84
C ASP A 277 6.86 15.70 10.02
N VAL A 278 6.08 16.68 9.54
CA VAL A 278 6.37 18.12 9.69
C VAL A 278 6.21 18.56 11.14
N GLY A 279 5.07 18.26 11.77
CA GLY A 279 4.77 18.63 13.16
C GLY A 279 5.83 18.13 14.14
N THR A 280 6.18 16.85 14.06
CA THR A 280 7.27 16.25 14.87
C THR A 280 8.60 16.99 14.69
N ARG A 281 8.99 17.34 13.44
CA ARG A 281 10.22 18.10 13.18
C ARG A 281 10.16 19.52 13.74
N LEU A 282 9.08 20.24 13.46
CA LEU A 282 8.98 21.65 13.83
C LEU A 282 8.85 21.84 15.35
N HIS A 283 8.08 20.98 16.03
CA HIS A 283 8.00 20.97 17.49
C HIS A 283 9.37 20.71 18.13
N ALA A 284 10.15 19.77 17.58
CA ALA A 284 11.52 19.52 18.03
C ALA A 284 12.47 20.71 17.77
N GLN A 285 12.30 21.42 16.65
CA GLN A 285 13.06 22.64 16.34
C GLN A 285 12.71 23.83 17.24
N ALA A 286 11.42 24.01 17.56
CA ALA A 286 10.93 25.03 18.48
C ALA A 286 11.27 24.72 19.97
N GLY A 287 11.76 23.51 20.26
CA GLY A 287 12.19 23.11 21.60
C GLY A 287 11.07 22.94 22.62
N GLY A 288 9.81 22.92 22.19
CA GLY A 288 8.63 22.87 23.07
C GLY A 288 8.46 24.12 23.94
N ASP A 289 8.88 25.31 23.46
CA ASP A 289 8.69 26.58 24.18
C ASP A 289 7.19 26.97 24.22
N PRO A 290 6.54 27.02 25.39
CA PRO A 290 5.13 27.41 25.51
C PRO A 290 4.87 28.89 25.17
N ALA A 291 5.92 29.72 25.06
CA ALA A 291 5.83 31.10 24.60
C ALA A 291 5.94 31.24 23.06
N HIS A 292 6.16 30.14 22.33
CA HIS A 292 6.25 30.16 20.87
C HIS A 292 4.89 30.58 20.25
N PRO A 293 4.86 31.52 19.29
CA PRO A 293 3.60 32.05 18.73
C PRO A 293 2.66 31.01 18.12
N PHE A 294 3.20 29.85 17.73
CA PHE A 294 2.46 28.76 17.07
C PHE A 294 2.50 27.46 17.88
N ALA A 295 2.83 27.52 19.17
CA ALA A 295 2.93 26.35 20.06
C ALA A 295 1.74 25.39 19.94
N SER A 296 0.50 25.89 19.94
CA SER A 296 -0.69 25.04 19.83
C SER A 296 -0.78 24.20 18.55
N TRP A 297 -0.28 24.71 17.42
CA TRP A 297 -0.22 23.96 16.16
C TRP A 297 0.92 22.93 16.19
N LEU A 298 2.07 23.31 16.76
CA LEU A 298 3.22 22.42 16.92
C LEU A 298 2.90 21.24 17.86
N ASP A 299 2.21 21.52 18.97
CA ASP A 299 1.81 20.54 19.97
C ASP A 299 0.79 19.54 19.40
N GLU A 300 -0.22 20.01 18.66
CA GLU A 300 -1.27 19.18 18.04
C GLU A 300 -0.67 18.14 17.08
N TYR A 301 0.16 18.58 16.12
CA TYR A 301 0.78 17.69 15.13
C TYR A 301 2.02 16.95 15.66
N ALA A 302 2.41 17.17 16.91
CA ALA A 302 3.37 16.36 17.65
C ALA A 302 2.71 15.46 18.73
N ASP A 303 1.38 15.48 18.89
CA ASP A 303 0.68 14.62 19.85
C ASP A 303 0.90 13.13 19.48
N PRO A 304 1.36 12.29 20.41
CA PRO A 304 1.46 10.84 20.21
C PRO A 304 0.19 10.20 19.65
N ARG A 305 -1.01 10.72 19.94
CA ARG A 305 -2.29 10.26 19.38
C ARG A 305 -2.42 10.53 17.88
N PHE A 306 -1.92 11.67 17.40
CA PHE A 306 -1.87 11.97 15.98
C PHE A 306 -0.88 11.05 15.26
N ALA A 307 0.26 10.74 15.90
CA ALA A 307 1.21 9.75 15.42
C ALA A 307 0.59 8.33 15.38
N GLU A 308 -0.08 7.88 16.45
CA GLU A 308 -0.79 6.58 16.50
C GLU A 308 -1.86 6.46 15.40
N ALA A 309 -2.67 7.50 15.19
CA ALA A 309 -3.65 7.54 14.11
C ALA A 309 -3.00 7.49 12.72
N THR A 310 -1.86 8.18 12.55
CA THR A 310 -1.08 8.17 11.30
C THR A 310 -0.48 6.79 11.03
N GLU A 311 0.10 6.12 12.03
CA GLU A 311 0.61 4.75 11.89
C GLU A 311 -0.49 3.76 11.51
N GLU A 312 -1.69 3.90 12.09
CA GLU A 312 -2.85 3.07 11.76
C GLU A 312 -3.34 3.31 10.32
N ALA A 313 -3.41 4.57 9.86
CA ALA A 313 -3.72 4.91 8.48
C ALA A 313 -2.70 4.29 7.50
N ILE A 314 -1.39 4.41 7.79
CA ILE A 314 -0.33 3.76 7.01
C ILE A 314 -0.52 2.23 7.00
N ARG A 315 -0.83 1.63 8.16
CA ARG A 315 -1.03 0.17 8.30
C ARG A 315 -2.19 -0.34 7.46
N ILE A 316 -3.31 0.40 7.41
CA ILE A 316 -4.50 0.06 6.62
C ILE A 316 -4.18 0.19 5.12
N VAL A 317 -3.71 1.37 4.68
CA VAL A 317 -3.44 1.64 3.25
C VAL A 317 -2.40 0.67 2.69
N THR A 318 -1.31 0.41 3.42
CA THR A 318 -0.26 -0.52 2.96
C THR A 318 -0.71 -1.98 2.98
N ALA A 319 -1.67 -2.37 3.83
CA ALA A 319 -2.28 -3.70 3.77
C ALA A 319 -3.10 -3.89 2.48
N HIS A 320 -3.92 -2.90 2.10
CA HIS A 320 -4.65 -2.93 0.83
C HIS A 320 -3.73 -2.90 -0.38
N ALA A 321 -2.66 -2.11 -0.34
CA ALA A 321 -1.67 -2.05 -1.42
C ALA A 321 -0.88 -3.36 -1.58
N ALA A 322 -0.56 -4.05 -0.48
CA ALA A 322 0.11 -5.37 -0.50
C ALA A 322 -0.81 -6.48 -1.04
N ALA A 323 -2.11 -6.40 -0.76
CA ALA A 323 -3.12 -7.33 -1.26
C ALA A 323 -3.65 -6.99 -2.67
N ALA A 324 -3.24 -5.86 -3.25
CA ALA A 324 -3.67 -5.39 -4.56
C ALA A 324 -2.80 -5.97 -5.69
N ASP A 325 -3.41 -6.18 -6.86
CA ASP A 325 -2.67 -6.38 -8.10
C ASP A 325 -1.84 -5.14 -8.48
N ALA A 326 -0.94 -5.28 -9.45
CA ALA A 326 -0.03 -4.20 -9.84
C ALA A 326 -0.74 -2.96 -10.40
N HIS A 327 -1.88 -3.11 -11.10
CA HIS A 327 -2.61 -1.99 -11.67
C HIS A 327 -3.36 -1.21 -10.58
N THR A 328 -4.04 -1.93 -9.69
CA THR A 328 -4.73 -1.34 -8.54
C THR A 328 -3.75 -0.62 -7.61
N ARG A 329 -2.61 -1.25 -7.27
CA ARG A 329 -1.57 -0.60 -6.44
C ARG A 329 -0.98 0.65 -7.08
N GLU A 330 -0.78 0.67 -8.40
CA GLU A 330 -0.29 1.88 -9.10
C GLU A 330 -1.33 3.00 -9.10
N ARG A 331 -2.64 2.69 -9.22
CA ARG A 331 -3.72 3.68 -9.04
C ARG A 331 -3.71 4.26 -7.63
N MET A 332 -3.55 3.42 -6.60
CA MET A 332 -3.41 3.89 -5.21
C MET A 332 -2.20 4.81 -5.04
N ARG A 333 -1.03 4.39 -5.54
CA ARG A 333 0.22 5.17 -5.51
C ARG A 333 0.08 6.51 -6.24
N THR A 334 -0.59 6.52 -7.38
CA THR A 334 -0.86 7.76 -8.15
C THR A 334 -1.71 8.74 -7.34
N ALA A 335 -2.72 8.26 -6.62
CA ALA A 335 -3.55 9.12 -5.76
C ALA A 335 -2.75 9.65 -4.55
N PHE A 336 -1.96 8.79 -3.90
CA PHE A 336 -1.04 9.19 -2.82
C PHE A 336 -0.07 10.30 -3.28
N LEU A 337 0.57 10.13 -4.44
CA LEU A 337 1.48 11.12 -5.01
C LEU A 337 0.79 12.46 -5.29
N ARG A 338 -0.41 12.44 -5.91
CA ARG A 338 -1.18 13.66 -6.21
C ARG A 338 -1.59 14.41 -4.96
N SER A 339 -2.12 13.71 -3.95
CA SER A 339 -2.43 14.33 -2.66
C SER A 339 -1.18 14.94 -2.01
N SER A 340 -0.01 14.29 -2.07
CA SER A 340 1.25 14.92 -1.62
C SER A 340 1.64 16.17 -2.42
N GLU A 341 1.42 16.19 -3.73
CA GLU A 341 1.63 17.40 -4.55
C GLU A 341 0.67 18.54 -4.15
N HIS A 342 -0.57 18.20 -3.77
CA HIS A 342 -1.56 19.13 -3.24
C HIS A 342 -1.19 19.67 -1.86
N GLU A 343 -0.67 18.85 -0.93
CA GLU A 343 -0.17 19.32 0.37
C GLU A 343 0.90 20.41 0.20
N ARG A 344 1.88 20.17 -0.68
CA ARG A 344 2.90 21.17 -1.00
C ARG A 344 2.30 22.44 -1.61
N ALA A 345 1.30 22.32 -2.47
CA ALA A 345 0.60 23.47 -3.04
C ALA A 345 -0.21 24.24 -1.99
N PHE A 346 -0.77 23.55 -1.00
CA PHE A 346 -1.53 24.12 0.10
C PHE A 346 -0.64 24.94 1.05
N PHE A 347 0.45 24.36 1.55
CA PHE A 347 1.46 25.11 2.33
C PHE A 347 2.07 26.28 1.55
N ALA A 348 2.36 26.10 0.26
CA ALA A 348 2.95 27.16 -0.57
C ALA A 348 1.97 28.34 -0.80
N ALA A 349 0.65 28.10 -0.77
CA ALA A 349 -0.35 29.15 -0.98
C ALA A 349 -0.46 30.13 0.20
N ALA A 350 0.03 29.76 1.38
CA ALA A 350 0.02 30.60 2.58
C ALA A 350 1.14 31.66 2.64
N VAL A 351 1.99 31.73 1.61
CA VAL A 351 3.02 32.78 1.48
C VAL A 351 2.44 33.98 0.72
N LEU A 352 2.22 35.08 1.46
CA LEU A 352 1.85 36.41 0.95
C LEU A 352 3.04 37.37 1.08
#